data_AF-A0A099Y0J6-F1
#
_entry.id   AF-A0A099Y0J6-F1
#
_cell.length_a   1.000
_cell.length_b   1.000
_cell.length_c   1.000
_cell.angle_alpha   90.00
_cell.angle_beta   90.00
_cell.angle_gamma   90.00
#
_symmetry.space_group_name_H-M   'P 1'
#
loop_
_entity.id
_entity.type
_entity.pdbx_description
1 polymer ?
#
loop_
_entity_poly.entity_id
_entity_poly.type
_entity_poly.pdbx_seq_one_letter_code
_entity_poly.pdbx_strand_id
1 'polypeptide(L)'
;MERKIYRIIIVVSLVLGGFLYTIKDAHSVLFISVALGFVFFLFSGGLHGLLAHSINPKLKSYTIAYPLIMGLVWMFLLMILIFFVLPIFCPNFLYKL
;
A
#
# COMPACT_ATOMS: atom_id res chain seq x y z
N MET A 1 4.09 9.71 19.82
CA MET A 1 5.21 9.03 19.14
C MET A 1 4.73 8.14 17.98
N GLU A 2 3.60 7.45 18.13
CA GLU A 2 3.08 6.46 17.17
C GLU A 2 2.88 7.00 15.74
N ARG A 3 2.28 8.20 15.58
CA ARG A 3 2.14 8.83 14.24
C ARG A 3 3.47 9.01 13.49
N LYS A 4 4.58 9.18 14.20
CA LYS A 4 5.91 9.32 13.58
C LYS A 4 6.36 8.01 12.95
N ILE A 5 6.14 6.88 13.64
CA ILE A 5 6.50 5.54 13.15
C ILE A 5 5.75 5.25 11.85
N TYR A 6 4.45 5.52 11.81
CA TYR A 6 3.66 5.30 10.59
C TYR A 6 4.10 6.19 9.42
N ARG A 7 4.48 7.45 9.68
CA ARG A 7 5.09 8.31 8.65
C ARG A 7 6.42 7.76 8.14
N ILE A 8 7.26 7.24 9.02
CA ILE A 8 8.53 6.61 8.64
C ILE A 8 8.27 5.37 7.77
N ILE A 9 7.34 4.50 8.17
CA ILE A 9 6.96 3.32 7.38
C ILE A 9 6.48 3.72 5.99
N ILE A 10 5.65 4.76 5.88
CA ILE A 10 5.20 5.30 4.59
C ILE A 10 6.40 5.76 3.76
N VAL A 11 7.28 6.60 4.31
CA VAL A 11 8.46 7.08 3.58
C VAL A 11 9.35 5.92 3.13
N VAL A 12 9.64 4.96 4.00
CA VAL A 12 10.43 3.77 3.67
C VAL A 12 9.78 2.96 2.55
N SER A 13 8.45 2.75 2.61
CA SER A 13 7.75 2.01 1.56
C SER A 13 7.79 2.73 0.20
N LEU A 14 7.72 4.06 0.17
CA LEU A 14 7.88 4.84 -1.06
C LEU A 14 9.30 4.74 -1.61
N VAL A 15 10.32 4.82 -0.76
CA VAL A 15 11.73 4.63 -1.15
C VAL A 15 11.95 3.23 -1.72
N LEU A 16 11.41 2.20 -1.07
CA LEU A 16 11.49 0.82 -1.55
C LEU A 16 10.77 0.64 -2.89
N GLY A 17 9.59 1.25 -3.07
CA GLY A 17 8.88 1.22 -4.35
C GLY A 17 9.67 1.90 -5.47
N GLY A 18 10.28 3.06 -5.19
CA GLY A 18 11.15 3.76 -6.13
C GLY A 18 12.40 2.93 -6.48
N PHE A 19 13.05 2.32 -5.49
CA PHE A 19 14.18 1.43 -5.72
C PHE A 19 13.78 0.20 -6.55
N LEU A 20 12.66 -0.44 -6.21
CA LEU A 20 12.13 -1.58 -6.95
C LEU A 20 11.89 -1.23 -8.42
N TYR A 21 11.43 -0.01 -8.70
CA TYR A 21 11.23 0.48 -10.07
C TYR A 21 12.54 0.53 -10.86
N THR A 22 13.65 0.93 -10.23
CA THR A 22 14.97 1.02 -10.90
C THR A 22 15.56 -0.34 -11.27
N ILE A 23 15.19 -1.40 -10.54
CA ILE A 23 15.71 -2.75 -10.76
C ILE A 23 14.70 -3.68 -11.47
N LYS A 24 13.51 -3.17 -11.80
CA LYS A 24 12.37 -4.02 -12.21
C LYS A 24 12.66 -4.89 -13.43
N ASP A 25 13.43 -4.36 -14.39
CA ASP A 25 13.72 -5.01 -15.67
C ASP A 25 14.76 -6.13 -15.54
N ALA A 26 15.47 -6.22 -14.41
CA ALA A 26 16.46 -7.25 -14.11
C ALA A 26 15.86 -8.49 -13.42
N HIS A 27 14.57 -8.46 -13.05
CA HIS A 27 13.93 -9.51 -12.26
C HIS A 27 12.68 -10.08 -12.94
N SER A 28 12.25 -11.25 -12.47
CA SER A 28 11.05 -11.90 -12.99
C SER A 28 9.78 -11.16 -12.57
N VAL A 29 8.73 -11.28 -13.40
CA VAL A 29 7.40 -10.73 -13.11
C VAL A 29 6.89 -11.19 -11.73
N LEU A 30 7.08 -12.48 -11.40
CA LEU A 30 6.68 -13.03 -10.11
C LEU A 30 7.38 -12.32 -8.94
N PHE A 31 8.70 -12.12 -9.04
CA PHE A 31 9.47 -11.43 -8.02
C PHE A 31 8.97 -9.99 -7.84
N ILE A 32 8.79 -9.25 -8.94
CA ILE A 32 8.31 -7.86 -8.87
C ILE A 32 6.89 -7.78 -8.31
N SER A 33 5.98 -8.67 -8.70
CA SER A 33 4.62 -8.69 -8.17
C SER A 33 4.57 -8.99 -6.66
N VAL A 34 5.37 -9.95 -6.19
CA VAL A 34 5.46 -10.28 -4.75
C VAL A 34 6.10 -9.13 -3.97
N ALA A 35 7.18 -8.55 -4.48
CA ALA A 35 7.87 -7.42 -3.86
C ALA A 35 6.95 -6.18 -3.79
N LEU A 36 6.18 -5.90 -4.86
CA LEU A 36 5.15 -4.86 -4.86
C LEU A 36 4.06 -5.12 -3.84
N GLY A 37 3.61 -6.37 -3.69
CA GLY A 37 2.67 -6.76 -2.63
C GLY A 37 3.22 -6.42 -1.24
N PHE A 38 4.49 -6.74 -0.97
CA PHE A 38 5.14 -6.40 0.29
C PHE A 38 5.26 -4.88 0.51
N VAL A 39 5.72 -4.13 -0.50
CA VAL A 39 5.79 -2.66 -0.45
C VAL A 39 4.40 -2.06 -0.21
N PHE A 40 3.38 -2.59 -0.86
CA PHE A 40 2.00 -2.19 -0.66
C PHE A 40 1.50 -2.47 0.76
N PHE A 41 1.81 -3.62 1.35
CA PHE A 41 1.45 -3.90 2.74
C PHE A 41 2.10 -2.91 3.71
N LEU A 42 3.38 -2.57 3.51
CA LEU A 42 4.04 -1.54 4.31
C LEU A 42 3.38 -0.17 4.13
N PHE A 43 3.15 0.25 2.89
CA PHE A 43 2.54 1.54 2.58
C PHE A 43 1.11 1.64 3.13
N SER A 44 0.25 0.68 2.80
CA SER A 44 -1.15 0.65 3.23
C SER A 44 -1.28 0.49 4.74
N GLY A 45 -0.45 -0.34 5.38
CA GLY A 45 -0.40 -0.48 6.84
C GLY A 45 0.08 0.79 7.54
N GLY A 46 1.09 1.46 6.98
CA GLY A 46 1.53 2.78 7.43
C GLY A 46 0.41 3.82 7.34
N LEU A 47 -0.30 3.87 6.21
CA LEU A 47 -1.41 4.79 6.02
C LEU A 47 -2.57 4.50 6.99
N HIS A 48 -2.91 3.23 7.19
CA HIS A 48 -3.94 2.80 8.14
C HIS A 48 -3.58 3.15 9.58
N GLY A 49 -2.35 2.86 9.99
CA GLY A 49 -1.89 3.20 11.34
C GLY A 49 -1.89 4.71 11.56
N LEU A 50 -1.47 5.49 10.57
CA LEU A 50 -1.54 6.95 10.65
C LEU A 50 -2.98 7.45 10.74
N LEU A 51 -3.87 6.91 9.91
CA LEU A 51 -5.29 7.25 9.88
C LEU A 51 -5.96 6.90 11.21
N ALA A 52 -5.71 5.71 11.75
CA ALA A 52 -6.20 5.27 13.05
C ALA A 52 -5.76 6.24 14.18
N HIS A 53 -4.56 6.81 14.13
CA HIS A 53 -4.07 7.77 15.14
C HIS A 53 -4.42 9.24 14.85
N SER A 54 -5.14 9.49 13.75
CA SER A 54 -5.55 10.83 13.31
C SER A 54 -7.07 11.02 13.28
N ILE A 55 -7.84 9.92 13.18
CA ILE A 55 -9.30 9.92 13.25
C ILE A 55 -9.80 10.32 14.64
N ASN A 56 -10.89 11.10 14.67
CA ASN A 56 -11.58 11.51 15.89
C ASN A 56 -12.00 10.29 16.75
N PRO A 57 -11.75 10.29 18.07
CA PRO A 57 -12.16 9.21 18.96
C PRO A 57 -13.64 8.83 18.86
N LYS A 58 -14.54 9.78 18.61
CA LYS A 58 -15.98 9.52 18.41
C LYS A 58 -16.24 8.64 17.18
N LEU A 59 -15.44 8.79 16.12
CA LEU A 59 -15.60 7.95 14.94
C LEU A 59 -15.22 6.49 15.25
N LYS A 60 -14.21 6.28 16.12
CA LYS A 60 -13.73 4.95 16.51
C LYS A 60 -14.73 4.16 17.34
N SER A 61 -15.65 4.82 18.04
CA SER A 61 -16.69 4.15 18.82
C SER A 61 -17.83 3.59 17.97
N TYR A 62 -17.92 3.95 16.68
CA TYR A 62 -18.93 3.37 15.79
C TYR A 62 -18.46 2.01 15.27
N THR A 63 -19.15 0.95 15.69
CA THR A 63 -18.84 -0.44 15.35
C THR A 63 -18.80 -0.72 13.86
N ILE A 64 -19.62 -0.03 13.05
CA ILE A 64 -19.71 -0.26 11.60
C ILE A 64 -18.92 0.79 10.82
N ALA A 65 -19.11 2.08 11.13
CA ALA A 65 -18.54 3.16 10.33
C ALA A 65 -17.01 3.15 10.34
N TYR A 66 -16.37 2.86 11.47
CA TYR A 66 -14.92 2.85 11.56
C TYR A 66 -14.27 1.74 10.71
N PRO A 67 -14.65 0.45 10.84
CA PRO A 67 -14.14 -0.60 9.96
C PRO A 67 -14.44 -0.36 8.49
N LEU A 68 -15.63 0.19 8.16
CA LEU A 68 -16.01 0.47 6.78
C LEU A 68 -15.09 1.53 6.15
N ILE A 69 -14.79 2.62 6.86
CA ILE A 69 -13.88 3.67 6.37
C ILE A 69 -12.47 3.13 6.18
N MET A 70 -11.97 2.35 7.14
CA MET A 70 -10.65 1.72 7.03
C MET A 70 -10.59 0.76 5.83
N GLY A 71 -11.59 -0.11 5.68
CA GLY A 71 -11.70 -1.03 4.55
C GLY A 71 -11.81 -0.33 3.21
N LEU A 72 -12.57 0.76 3.12
CA LEU A 72 -12.74 1.54 1.89
C LEU A 72 -11.42 2.22 1.48
N VAL A 73 -10.66 2.76 2.44
CA VAL A 73 -9.33 3.30 2.18
C VAL A 73 -8.40 2.20 1.67
N TRP A 74 -8.39 1.02 2.30
CA TRP A 74 -7.57 -0.11 1.85
C TRP A 74 -7.92 -0.57 0.45
N MET A 75 -9.22 -0.74 0.16
CA MET A 75 -9.73 -1.15 -1.15
C MET A 75 -9.34 -0.15 -2.24
N PHE A 76 -9.47 1.15 -1.96
CA PHE A 76 -9.04 2.20 -2.89
C PHE A 76 -7.54 2.12 -3.19
N LEU A 77 -6.69 1.93 -2.17
CA LEU A 77 -5.25 1.75 -2.36
C LEU A 77 -4.93 0.47 -3.14
N LEU A 78 -5.64 -0.63 -2.88
CA LEU A 78 -5.46 -1.89 -3.60
C LEU A 78 -5.82 -1.74 -5.08
N MET A 79 -6.87 -0.99 -5.38
CA MET A 79 -7.25 -0.67 -6.76
C MET A 79 -6.13 0.11 -7.46
N ILE A 80 -5.50 1.07 -6.78
CA ILE A 80 -4.32 1.78 -7.32
C ILE A 80 -3.17 0.81 -7.60
N LEU A 81 -2.90 -0.12 -6.68
CA LEU A 81 -1.85 -1.13 -6.87
C LEU A 81 -2.12 -1.98 -8.11
N ILE A 82 -3.31 -2.57 -8.22
CA ILE A 82 -3.64 -3.56 -9.26
C ILE A 82 -3.75 -2.91 -10.64
N PHE A 83 -4.42 -1.76 -10.74
CA PHE A 83 -4.75 -1.18 -12.05
C PHE A 83 -3.73 -0.15 -12.56
N PHE A 84 -2.88 0.39 -11.69
CA PHE A 84 -1.91 1.41 -12.07
C PHE A 84 -0.47 0.97 -11.78
N VAL A 85 -0.14 0.66 -10.54
CA VAL A 85 1.25 0.36 -10.16
C VAL A 85 1.72 -0.93 -10.81
N LEU A 86 0.92 -2.00 -10.74
CA LEU A 86 1.32 -3.30 -11.25
C LEU A 86 1.52 -3.29 -12.79
N PRO A 87 0.67 -2.69 -13.63
CA PRO A 87 0.93 -2.56 -15.06
C PRO A 87 2.14 -1.66 -15.39
N ILE A 88 2.41 -0.63 -14.59
CA ILE A 88 3.58 0.23 -14.78
C ILE A 88 4.89 -0.53 -14.52
N PHE A 89 4.90 -1.40 -13.50
CA PHE A 89 6.07 -2.20 -13.16
C PHE A 89 6.19 -3.47 -14.01
N CYS A 90 5.06 -4.09 -14.33
CA CYS A 90 4.95 -5.36 -15.04
C CYS A 90 3.92 -5.24 -16.18
N PRO A 91 4.26 -4.59 -17.32
CA PRO A 91 3.30 -4.34 -18.41
C PRO A 91 2.70 -5.61 -19.01
N ASN A 92 3.38 -6.75 -18.90
CA ASN A 92 2.92 -8.05 -19.40
C ASN A 92 2.25 -8.93 -18.33
N PHE A 93 1.92 -8.38 -17.15
CA PHE A 93 1.37 -9.16 -16.04
C PHE A 93 0.02 -9.83 -16.38
N LEU A 94 -0.88 -9.11 -17.05
CA LEU A 94 -2.21 -9.61 -17.41
C LEU A 94 -2.22 -10.56 -18.61
N TYR A 95 -1.23 -10.47 -19.50
CA TYR A 95 -1.19 -11.26 -20.75
C TYR A 95 -0.55 -12.65 -20.59
N LYS A 96 -0.09 -13.00 -19.39
CA LYS A 96 0.58 -14.29 -19.09
C LYS A 96 -0.10 -15.11 -17.99
N LEU A 97 -1.28 -14.70 -17.53
CA LEU A 97 -2.15 -15.51 -16.66
C LEU A 97 -3.08 -16.36 -17.54
#